data_AF-A0A2J6HHK5-F1
#
_entry.id   AF-A0A2J6HHK5-F1
#
_cell.length_a   1.000
_cell.length_b   1.000
_cell.length_c   1.000
_cell.angle_alpha   90.00
_cell.angle_beta   90.00
_cell.angle_gamma   90.00
#
_symmetry.space_group_name_H-M   'P 1'
#
loop_
_entity.id
_entity.type
_entity.pdbx_description
1 polymer ?
#
loop_
_entity_poly.entity_id
_entity_poly.type
_entity_poly.pdbx_seq_one_letter_code
_entity_poly.pdbx_strand_id
1 'polypeptide(L)'
;MKRILFSILLITIPFVFLSAQSDPVMTFEKKVHNFGDIEKGKPVSFEFVFTNTGRQPIFLSKPRSSCGCTVPTYSEKPVMPGQKSSIIIEFDAAKEGPFSKQVTIISNAENSPVILIVKGTVLP
;
A
#
# COMPACT_ATOMS: atom_id res chain seq x y z
N MET A 1 -8.17 14.18 -72.83
CA MET A 1 -9.22 13.85 -71.84
C MET A 1 -8.57 13.01 -70.74
N LYS A 2 -8.42 13.58 -69.54
CA LYS A 2 -7.64 13.00 -68.42
C LYS A 2 -8.44 11.90 -67.74
N ARG A 3 -7.95 10.65 -67.74
CA ARG A 3 -8.51 9.55 -66.95
C ARG A 3 -7.63 9.37 -65.72
N ILE A 4 -8.13 9.83 -64.58
CA ILE A 4 -7.44 9.82 -63.29
C ILE A 4 -7.44 8.38 -62.77
N LEU A 5 -6.26 7.83 -62.53
CA LEU A 5 -6.04 6.58 -61.80
C LEU A 5 -6.49 6.76 -60.35
N PHE A 6 -7.48 5.99 -59.91
CA PHE A 6 -7.80 5.82 -58.49
C PHE A 6 -6.97 4.67 -57.93
N SER A 7 -5.74 4.97 -57.53
CA SER A 7 -4.94 4.08 -56.68
C SER A 7 -5.56 4.05 -55.28
N ILE A 8 -6.27 2.96 -54.96
CA ILE A 8 -6.76 2.68 -53.61
C ILE A 8 -5.53 2.26 -52.78
N LEU A 9 -4.92 3.23 -52.12
CA LEU A 9 -3.90 3.00 -51.11
C LEU A 9 -4.62 2.45 -49.87
N LEU A 10 -4.58 1.12 -49.70
CA LEU A 10 -5.06 0.43 -48.50
C LEU A 10 -4.12 0.79 -47.33
N ILE A 11 -4.39 1.90 -46.66
CA ILE A 11 -3.68 2.30 -45.44
C ILE A 11 -4.14 1.35 -44.33
N THR A 12 -3.42 0.24 -44.13
CA THR A 12 -3.56 -0.59 -42.94
C THR A 12 -3.00 0.19 -41.76
N ILE A 13 -3.88 0.93 -41.08
CA ILE A 13 -3.57 1.57 -39.81
C ILE A 13 -3.15 0.44 -38.86
N PRO A 14 -1.92 0.43 -38.32
CA PRO A 14 -1.57 -0.49 -37.26
C PRO A 14 -2.43 -0.08 -36.06
N PHE A 15 -3.38 -0.94 -35.69
CA PHE A 15 -4.15 -0.78 -34.46
C PHE A 15 -3.16 -0.96 -33.31
N VAL A 16 -2.53 0.15 -32.90
CA VAL A 16 -1.67 0.18 -31.72
C VAL A 16 -2.59 -0.06 -30.53
N PHE A 17 -2.66 -1.31 -30.07
CA PHE A 17 -3.29 -1.64 -28.81
C PHE A 17 -2.48 -0.97 -27.70
N LEU A 18 -2.92 0.23 -27.30
CA LEU A 18 -2.44 0.89 -26.11
C LEU A 18 -3.00 0.10 -24.93
N SER A 19 -2.26 -0.93 -24.48
CA SER A 19 -2.59 -1.64 -23.26
C SER A 19 -2.54 -0.63 -22.11
N ALA A 20 -3.71 -0.24 -21.60
CA ALA A 20 -3.83 0.51 -20.35
C ALA A 20 -3.27 -0.37 -19.23
N GLN A 21 -1.99 -0.19 -18.92
CA GLN A 21 -1.36 -0.77 -17.74
C GLN A 21 -2.01 -0.08 -16.55
N SER A 22 -2.83 -0.82 -15.79
CA SER A 22 -3.38 -0.27 -14.56
C SER A 22 -2.27 -0.22 -13.52
N ASP A 23 -2.18 0.91 -12.84
CA ASP A 23 -1.19 1.18 -11.80
C ASP A 23 -1.28 0.15 -10.64
N PRO A 24 -0.22 0.03 -9.81
CA PRO A 24 -0.27 -0.83 -8.63
C PRO A 24 -1.30 -0.29 -7.64
N VAL A 25 -2.04 -1.17 -6.97
CA VAL A 25 -3.04 -0.75 -5.96
C VAL A 25 -2.88 -1.60 -4.71
N MET A 26 -2.75 -0.95 -3.56
CA MET A 26 -2.57 -1.62 -2.27
C MET A 26 -3.91 -1.72 -1.51
N THR A 27 -4.44 -2.93 -1.38
CA THR A 27 -5.73 -3.16 -0.68
C THR A 27 -5.49 -3.87 0.64
N PHE A 28 -5.65 -3.15 1.75
CA PHE A 28 -5.53 -3.70 3.11
C PHE A 28 -6.83 -4.37 3.57
N GLU A 29 -6.70 -5.47 4.30
CA GLU A 29 -7.83 -6.12 4.99
C GLU A 29 -8.37 -5.24 6.12
N LYS A 30 -7.48 -4.48 6.78
CA LYS A 30 -7.80 -3.52 7.83
C LYS A 30 -6.87 -2.34 7.77
N LYS A 31 -7.34 -1.14 8.10
CA LYS A 31 -6.51 0.07 8.24
C LYS A 31 -6.43 0.61 9.66
N VAL A 32 -7.26 0.10 10.56
CA VAL A 32 -7.34 0.54 11.96
C VAL A 32 -7.36 -0.67 12.88
N HIS A 33 -6.42 -0.77 13.82
CA HIS A 33 -6.46 -1.75 14.89
C HIS A 33 -6.67 -1.07 16.25
N ASN A 34 -7.53 -1.64 17.09
CA ASN A 34 -7.71 -1.20 18.46
C ASN A 34 -7.26 -2.34 19.38
N PHE A 35 -6.20 -2.12 20.14
CA PHE A 35 -5.69 -3.07 21.11
C PHE A 35 -6.59 -3.15 22.36
N GLY A 36 -7.52 -2.20 22.53
CA GLY A 36 -8.30 -2.09 23.75
C GLY A 36 -7.42 -1.64 24.91
N ASP A 37 -7.60 -2.27 26.06
CA ASP A 37 -6.80 -2.01 27.24
C ASP A 37 -5.57 -2.93 27.24
N ILE A 38 -4.39 -2.33 27.39
CA ILE A 38 -3.10 -3.04 27.41
C ILE A 38 -2.28 -2.63 28.64
N GLU A 39 -1.40 -3.49 29.09
CA GLU A 39 -0.58 -3.25 30.27
C GLU A 39 0.63 -2.35 29.96
N LYS A 40 0.96 -1.44 30.89
CA LYS A 40 2.16 -0.61 30.80
C LYS A 40 3.43 -1.45 30.69
N GLY A 41 4.31 -1.05 29.78
CA GLY A 41 5.61 -1.70 29.58
C GLY A 41 5.55 -3.08 28.93
N LYS A 42 4.36 -3.53 28.48
CA LYS A 42 4.22 -4.72 27.65
C LYS A 42 3.96 -4.31 26.19
N PRO A 43 4.96 -4.43 25.29
CA PRO A 43 4.77 -4.12 23.89
C PRO A 43 3.68 -4.99 23.26
N VAL A 44 2.92 -4.40 22.35
CA VAL A 44 1.91 -5.09 21.55
C VAL A 44 2.15 -4.84 20.07
N SER A 45 1.78 -5.80 19.23
CA SER A 45 1.95 -5.69 17.78
C SER A 45 0.71 -6.13 17.03
N PHE A 46 0.52 -5.56 15.84
CA PHE A 46 -0.53 -5.98 14.93
C PHE A 46 -0.01 -6.05 13.50
N GLU A 47 -0.37 -7.12 12.80
CA GLU A 47 -0.01 -7.36 11.42
C GLU A 47 -1.12 -6.85 10.47
N PHE A 48 -0.81 -5.81 9.71
CA PHE A 48 -1.69 -5.28 8.67
C PHE A 48 -1.40 -5.98 7.34
N VAL A 49 -2.26 -6.93 6.97
CA VAL A 49 -2.17 -7.66 5.71
C VAL A 49 -2.79 -6.84 4.56
N PHE A 50 -2.11 -6.81 3.42
CA PHE A 50 -2.60 -6.23 2.18
C PHE A 50 -2.36 -7.13 0.98
N THR A 51 -3.14 -6.90 -0.06
CA THR A 51 -3.00 -7.55 -1.38
C THR A 51 -2.68 -6.48 -2.43
N ASN A 52 -1.77 -6.79 -3.35
CA ASN A 52 -1.64 -6.00 -4.57
C ASN A 52 -2.79 -6.33 -5.53
N THR A 53 -3.78 -5.44 -5.61
CA THR A 53 -4.95 -5.59 -6.49
C THR A 53 -4.75 -4.90 -7.85
N GLY A 54 -3.59 -4.30 -8.09
CA GLY A 54 -3.22 -3.69 -9.38
C GLY A 54 -2.61 -4.71 -10.35
N ARG A 55 -2.08 -4.22 -11.48
CA ARG A 55 -1.44 -5.06 -12.51
C ARG A 55 0.07 -4.90 -12.63
N GLN A 56 0.67 -4.06 -11.78
CA GLN A 56 2.12 -3.86 -11.69
C GLN A 56 2.63 -4.20 -10.28
N PRO A 57 3.92 -4.54 -10.10
CA PRO A 57 4.50 -4.77 -8.77
C PRO A 57 4.46 -3.53 -7.87
N ILE A 58 4.21 -3.75 -6.58
CA ILE A 58 4.32 -2.70 -5.56
C ILE A 58 5.72 -2.72 -4.95
N PHE A 59 6.33 -1.54 -4.88
CA PHE A 59 7.57 -1.27 -4.15
C PHE A 59 7.26 -0.37 -2.96
N LEU A 60 7.55 -0.86 -1.75
CA LEU A 60 7.45 -0.08 -0.53
C LEU A 60 8.70 0.81 -0.40
N SER A 61 8.50 2.12 -0.27
CA SER A 61 9.55 3.01 0.20
C SER A 61 9.73 2.80 1.70
N LYS A 62 10.95 3.03 2.24
CA LYS A 62 11.22 2.91 3.69
C LYS A 62 10.10 3.62 4.49
N PRO A 63 9.21 2.87 5.16
CA PRO A 63 8.08 3.43 5.87
C PRO A 63 8.62 4.29 7.00
N ARG A 64 8.17 5.54 7.05
CA ARG A 64 8.54 6.48 8.11
C ARG A 64 7.51 6.35 9.22
N SER A 65 7.94 5.88 10.39
CA SER A 65 7.14 6.05 11.58
C SER A 65 7.23 7.52 12.04
N SER A 66 6.08 8.12 12.30
CA SER A 66 5.98 9.49 12.82
C SER A 66 6.47 9.60 14.28
N CYS A 67 6.66 8.47 14.96
CA CYS A 67 7.11 8.38 16.34
C CYS A 67 8.00 7.16 16.54
N GLY A 68 9.09 7.32 17.31
CA GLY A 68 10.09 6.27 17.54
C GLY A 68 9.61 5.04 18.31
N CYS A 69 8.35 5.03 18.77
CA CYS A 69 7.72 3.90 19.45
C CYS A 69 6.94 2.97 18.49
N THR A 70 7.10 3.14 17.18
CA THR A 70 6.52 2.27 16.16
C THR A 70 7.55 1.88 15.12
N VAL A 71 7.85 0.58 15.03
CA VAL A 71 8.80 0.02 14.06
C VAL A 71 8.02 -0.79 13.02
N PRO A 72 7.82 -0.27 11.80
CA PRO A 72 7.21 -1.03 10.72
C PRO A 72 8.18 -2.09 10.20
N THR A 73 7.80 -3.37 10.28
CA THR A 73 8.52 -4.46 9.60
C THR A 73 7.75 -4.87 8.34
N TYR A 74 8.46 -5.01 7.21
CA TYR A 74 7.87 -5.29 5.90
C TYR A 74 8.88 -6.02 5.00
N SER A 75 8.40 -6.63 3.91
CA SER A 75 9.28 -7.25 2.91
C SER A 75 9.86 -6.20 1.96
N GLU A 76 11.17 -6.19 1.76
CA GLU A 76 11.84 -5.36 0.74
C GLU A 76 11.61 -5.89 -0.69
N LYS A 77 11.04 -7.09 -0.82
CA LYS A 77 10.73 -7.67 -2.13
C LYS A 77 9.51 -6.96 -2.73
N PRO A 78 9.48 -6.79 -4.06
CA PRO A 78 8.29 -6.28 -4.73
C PRO A 78 7.10 -7.21 -4.49
N VAL A 79 5.92 -6.65 -4.20
CA VAL A 79 4.68 -7.43 -4.06
C VAL A 79 4.03 -7.53 -5.43
N MET A 80 4.05 -8.72 -6.03
CA MET A 80 3.52 -8.94 -7.39
C MET A 80 1.98 -8.84 -7.42
N PRO A 81 1.37 -8.57 -8.59
CA PRO A 81 -0.09 -8.59 -8.75
C PRO A 81 -0.73 -9.86 -8.17
N GLY A 82 -1.80 -9.69 -7.38
CA GLY A 82 -2.52 -10.77 -6.69
C GLY A 82 -1.83 -11.33 -5.45
N GLN A 83 -0.57 -10.96 -5.16
CA GLN A 83 0.13 -11.43 -3.98
C GLN A 83 -0.22 -10.62 -2.73
N LYS A 84 -0.17 -11.31 -1.59
CA LYS A 84 -0.30 -10.72 -0.27
C LYS A 84 1.06 -10.37 0.32
N SER A 85 1.07 -9.34 1.16
CA SER A 85 2.18 -9.00 2.05
C SER A 85 1.63 -8.33 3.30
N SER A 86 2.49 -8.00 4.25
CA SER A 86 2.06 -7.41 5.52
C SER A 86 3.02 -6.35 6.04
N ILE A 87 2.47 -5.52 6.94
CA ILE A 87 3.18 -4.49 7.68
C ILE A 87 2.88 -4.70 9.15
N ILE A 88 3.91 -5.04 9.94
CA ILE A 88 3.77 -5.23 11.38
C ILE A 88 4.04 -3.90 12.06
N ILE A 89 3.09 -3.45 12.89
CA ILE A 89 3.20 -2.24 13.71
C ILE A 89 3.29 -2.67 15.16
N GLU A 90 4.40 -2.35 15.81
CA GLU A 90 4.62 -2.53 17.25
C GLU A 90 4.39 -1.21 18.01
N PHE A 91 3.87 -1.29 19.23
CA PHE A 91 3.71 -0.19 20.16
C PHE A 91 4.27 -0.59 21.53
N ASP A 92 5.18 0.22 22.08
CA ASP A 92 5.96 -0.09 23.29
C ASP A 92 5.19 -0.03 24.61
N ALA A 93 4.01 0.60 24.63
CA ALA A 93 3.20 0.85 25.83
C ALA A 93 3.96 1.50 26.99
N ALA A 94 4.95 2.36 26.72
CA ALA A 94 5.80 2.97 27.76
C ALA A 94 5.07 4.03 28.62
N LYS A 95 3.99 4.62 28.11
CA LYS A 95 3.23 5.70 28.77
C LYS A 95 1.77 5.32 28.94
N GLU A 96 1.27 5.49 30.16
CA GLU A 96 -0.13 5.30 30.54
C GLU A 96 -1.08 6.23 29.80
N GLY A 97 -2.34 5.81 29.68
CA GLY A 97 -3.43 6.59 29.09
C GLY A 97 -3.77 6.21 27.66
N PRO A 98 -4.73 6.93 27.05
CA PRO A 98 -5.18 6.62 25.70
C PRO A 98 -4.11 6.96 24.66
N PHE A 99 -4.04 6.15 23.61
CA PHE A 99 -3.17 6.39 22.46
C PHE A 99 -3.91 6.17 21.14
N SER A 100 -3.49 6.93 20.12
CA SER A 100 -3.86 6.74 18.73
C SER A 100 -2.65 7.14 17.88
N LYS A 101 -2.01 6.16 17.24
CA LYS A 101 -0.79 6.33 16.45
C LYS A 101 -1.07 6.06 14.99
N GLN A 102 -0.49 6.89 14.13
CA GLN A 102 -0.61 6.80 12.68
C GLN A 102 0.74 6.45 12.06
N VAL A 103 0.72 5.48 11.13
CA VAL A 103 1.87 5.05 10.35
C VAL A 103 1.56 5.27 8.88
N THR A 104 2.42 6.03 8.21
CA THR A 104 2.26 6.38 6.79
C THR A 104 3.08 5.44 5.93
N ILE A 105 2.40 4.71 5.06
CA ILE A 105 2.99 3.76 4.13
C ILE A 105 3.15 4.45 2.78
N ILE A 106 4.39 4.61 2.34
CA ILE A 106 4.75 5.24 1.07
C ILE A 106 5.13 4.14 0.08
N SER A 107 4.56 4.18 -1.11
CA SER A 107 4.85 3.24 -2.20
C SER A 107 4.67 3.89 -3.57
N ASN A 108 4.93 3.12 -4.63
CA ASN A 108 4.60 3.48 -6.02
C ASN A 108 3.14 3.17 -6.40
N ALA A 109 2.31 2.68 -5.47
CA ALA A 109 0.91 2.41 -5.76
C ALA A 109 0.12 3.70 -6.00
N GLU A 110 -0.93 3.64 -6.82
CA GLU A 110 -1.81 4.76 -7.15
C GLU A 110 -2.44 5.39 -5.90
N ASN A 111 -2.74 4.55 -4.90
CA ASN A 111 -3.34 4.96 -3.63
C ASN A 111 -2.32 5.32 -2.54
N SER A 112 -1.07 5.59 -2.93
CA SER A 112 -0.01 6.07 -2.04
C SER A 112 -0.20 7.57 -1.72
N PRO A 113 -0.03 8.01 -0.46
CA PRO A 113 0.29 7.20 0.71
C PRO A 113 -0.94 6.52 1.34
N VAL A 114 -0.72 5.38 1.99
CA VAL A 114 -1.75 4.70 2.81
C VAL A 114 -1.47 4.94 4.29
N ILE A 115 -2.50 5.28 5.07
CA ILE A 115 -2.40 5.50 6.52
C ILE A 115 -2.96 4.28 7.27
N LEU A 116 -2.15 3.75 8.20
CA LEU A 116 -2.54 2.72 9.15
C LEU A 116 -2.61 3.32 10.56
N ILE A 117 -3.59 2.89 11.35
CA ILE A 117 -3.85 3.42 12.69
C ILE A 117 -3.83 2.29 13.71
N VAL A 118 -3.11 2.47 14.80
CA VAL A 118 -3.27 1.66 16.02
C VAL A 118 -3.72 2.53 17.18
N LYS A 119 -4.65 2.04 17.99
CA LYS A 119 -5.20 2.77 19.14
C LYS A 119 -5.48 1.84 20.32
N GLY A 120 -5.70 2.43 21.49
CA GLY A 120 -6.03 1.71 22.73
C GLY A 120 -5.83 2.60 23.95
N THR A 121 -5.77 1.97 25.12
CA THR A 121 -5.49 2.61 26.40
C THR A 121 -4.45 1.78 27.15
N VAL A 122 -3.38 2.42 27.61
CA VAL A 122 -2.39 1.78 28.49
C VAL A 122 -2.86 1.93 29.94
N LEU A 123 -3.10 0.81 30.60
CA LEU A 123 -3.44 0.73 32.03
C LEU A 123 -2.17 0.64 32.89
N PRO A 124 -2.24 1.10 34.16
CA PRO A 124 -1.11 1.05 35.10
C PRO A 124 -0.52 -0.34 35.31
#